data_AF-A0A6H9WRG5-F1
#
_entry.id   AF-A0A6H9WRG5-F1
#
_cell.length_a   1.000
_cell.length_b   1.000
_cell.length_c   1.000
_cell.angle_alpha   90.00
_cell.angle_beta   90.00
_cell.angle_gamma   90.00
#
_symmetry.space_group_name_H-M   'P 1'
#
loop_
_entity.id
_entity.type
_entity.pdbx_description
1 polymer ?
#
loop_
_entity_poly.entity_id
_entity_poly.type
_entity_poly.pdbx_seq_one_letter_code
_entity_poly.pdbx_strand_id
1 'polypeptide(L)' 'MDNELSDVRFLTVAEVAELMRVSKMTVYRLVHSGELPAVRFGRSFRVPESAVADALQQGRGDDAGQHTA' A
#
# COMPACT_ATOMS: atom_id res chain seq x y z
N MET A 1 -27.00 8.53 11.75
CA MET A 1 -26.98 9.02 10.34
C MET A 1 -25.53 9.18 9.99
N ASP A 2 -24.91 8.02 9.87
CA ASP A 2 -23.49 7.80 9.83
C ASP A 2 -23.15 7.88 8.34
N ASN A 3 -22.31 8.84 7.98
CA ASN A 3 -22.02 9.17 6.60
C ASN A 3 -21.21 8.02 5.95
N GLU A 4 -21.91 6.98 5.50
CA GLU A 4 -21.41 5.74 4.88
C GLU A 4 -20.75 5.97 3.50
N LEU A 5 -20.44 7.22 3.13
CA LEU A 5 -20.12 7.59 1.74
C LEU A 5 -18.82 8.38 1.55
N SER A 6 -17.98 8.68 2.56
CA SER A 6 -16.87 9.64 2.33
C SER A 6 -15.50 9.40 2.98
N ASP A 7 -15.28 8.37 3.78
CA ASP A 7 -13.97 8.20 4.43
C ASP A 7 -13.04 7.25 3.63
N VAL A 8 -12.86 7.51 2.33
CA VAL A 8 -11.72 6.92 1.61
C VAL A 8 -10.48 7.60 2.14
N ARG A 9 -9.93 7.05 3.23
CA ARG A 9 -8.70 7.54 3.84
C ARG A 9 -7.53 7.24 2.93
N PHE A 10 -6.81 8.30 2.57
CA PHE A 10 -5.60 8.21 1.77
C PHE A 10 -4.39 8.33 2.68
N LEU A 11 -3.58 7.28 2.69
CA LEU A 11 -2.33 7.20 3.44
C LEU A 11 -1.17 7.67 2.55
N THR A 12 -0.21 8.35 3.16
CA THR A 12 1.08 8.63 2.54
C THR A 12 1.91 7.35 2.43
N VAL A 13 2.88 7.34 1.53
CA VAL A 13 3.89 6.27 1.45
C VAL A 13 4.60 6.02 2.79
N ALA A 14 4.79 7.07 3.60
CA ALA A 14 5.42 6.95 4.90
C ALA A 14 4.51 6.23 5.92
N GLU A 15 3.22 6.59 5.94
CA GLU A 15 2.24 5.94 6.82
C GLU A 15 2.02 4.47 6.42
N VAL A 16 1.97 4.17 5.12
CA VAL A 16 1.89 2.78 4.64
C VAL A 16 3.12 1.97 5.05
N ALA A 17 4.31 2.55 4.96
CA ALA A 17 5.56 1.89 5.36
C ALA A 17 5.55 1.50 6.85
N GLU A 18 5.08 2.41 7.72
CA GLU A 18 4.93 2.15 9.16
C GLU A 18 3.87 1.07 9.43
N LEU A 19 2.71 1.14 8.75
CA LEU A 19 1.62 0.19 8.89
C LEU A 19 2.00 -1.23 8.49
N MET A 20 2.67 -1.38 7.35
CA MET A 20 3.13 -2.67 6.82
C MET A 20 4.46 -3.12 7.44
N ARG A 21 5.11 -2.28 8.26
CA ARG A 21 6.47 -2.49 8.81
C ARG A 21 7.52 -2.77 7.74
N VAL A 22 7.42 -2.09 6.60
CA VAL A 22 8.36 -2.21 5.48
C VAL A 22 9.11 -0.90 5.25
N SER A 23 10.20 -0.98 4.49
CA SER A 23 10.91 0.23 4.09
C SER A 23 10.06 1.06 3.10
N LYS A 24 10.24 2.39 3.11
CA LYS A 24 9.66 3.28 2.07
C LYS A 24 10.01 2.82 0.65
N MET A 25 11.20 2.25 0.45
CA MET A 25 11.62 1.69 -0.84
C MET A 25 10.77 0.50 -1.26
N THR A 26 10.40 -0.37 -0.31
CA THR A 26 9.48 -1.49 -0.57
C THR A 26 8.13 -0.97 -1.02
N VAL A 27 7.57 0.04 -0.33
CA VAL A 27 6.30 0.65 -0.75
C VAL A 27 6.42 1.25 -2.16
N TYR A 28 7.50 1.99 -2.45
CA TYR A 28 7.71 2.51 -3.81
C TYR A 28 7.81 1.41 -4.86
N ARG A 29 8.48 0.29 -4.56
CA ARG A 29 8.56 -0.88 -5.44
C ARG A 29 7.19 -1.47 -5.71
N LEU A 30 6.37 -1.68 -4.67
CA LEU A 30 5.02 -2.22 -4.80
C LEU A 30 4.10 -1.31 -5.63
N VAL A 31 4.25 0.01 -5.45
CA VAL A 31 3.53 0.99 -6.28
C VAL A 31 3.99 0.95 -7.74
N HIS A 32 5.29 0.78 -7.99
CA HIS A 32 5.84 0.71 -9.35
C HIS A 32 5.57 -0.64 -10.03
N SER A 33 5.50 -1.74 -9.27
CA SER A 33 5.13 -3.07 -9.79
C SER A 33 3.64 -3.19 -10.04
N GLY A 34 2.83 -2.29 -9.48
CA GLY A 34 1.37 -2.31 -9.60
C GLY A 34 0.68 -3.22 -8.58
N GLU A 35 1.45 -3.82 -7.66
CA GLU A 35 0.91 -4.62 -6.54
C GLU A 35 0.19 -3.76 -5.50
N LEU A 36 0.61 -2.51 -5.33
CA LEU A 36 -0.05 -1.56 -4.44
C LEU A 36 -0.69 -0.42 -5.25
N PRO A 37 -2.03 -0.38 -5.37
CA PRO A 37 -2.70 0.69 -6.11
C PRO A 37 -2.49 2.03 -5.40
N ALA A 38 -1.70 2.92 -6.00
CA ALA A 38 -1.47 4.26 -5.51
C ALA A 38 -1.94 5.32 -6.49
N VAL A 39 -2.52 6.38 -5.94
CA VAL A 39 -2.95 7.56 -6.69
C VAL A 39 -1.90 8.64 -6.54
N ARG A 40 -1.45 9.21 -7.67
CA ARG A 40 -0.53 10.34 -7.66
C ARG A 40 -1.31 11.64 -7.45
N PHE A 41 -1.15 12.24 -6.28
CA PHE A 41 -1.65 13.57 -5.97
C PHE A 41 -0.52 14.59 -6.10
N GLY A 42 -0.40 15.18 -7.29
CA GLY A 42 0.64 16.15 -7.62
C GLY A 42 2.05 15.57 -7.53
N ARG A 43 2.81 16.00 -6.51
CA ARG A 43 4.20 15.57 -6.27
C ARG A 43 4.31 14.39 -5.30
N SER A 44 3.20 13.93 -4.73
CA SER A 44 3.17 12.86 -3.73
C SER A 44 2.27 11.72 -4.15
N PHE A 45 2.61 10.52 -3.69
CA PHE A 45 1.76 9.34 -3.84
C PHE A 45 0.89 9.17 -2.60
N ARG A 46 -0.36 8.80 -2.83
CA ARG A 46 -1.37 8.52 -1.83
C ARG A 46 -1.94 7.14 -2.11
N VAL A 47 -2.01 6.31 -1.09
CA VAL A 47 -2.53 4.95 -1.18
C VAL A 47 -3.85 4.92 -0.42
N PRO A 48 -4.96 4.46 -1.02
CA PRO A 48 -6.20 4.30 -0.28
C PRO A 48 -6.04 3.20 0.77
N GLU A 49 -6.62 3.38 1.96
CA GLU A 49 -6.53 2.42 3.06
C GLU A 49 -7.01 1.02 2.65
N SER A 50 -8.08 0.93 1.84
CA SER A 50 -8.58 -0.34 1.32
C SER A 50 -7.55 -1.12 0.51
N ALA A 51 -6.68 -0.42 -0.24
CA ALA A 51 -5.60 -1.05 -1.00
C ALA A 51 -4.48 -1.58 -0.11
N VAL A 52 -4.19 -0.89 1.00
CA VAL A 52 -3.21 -1.36 1.99
C VAL A 52 -3.73 -2.59 2.70
N ALA A 53 -5.02 -2.60 3.07
CA ALA A 53 -5.66 -3.75 3.68
C ALA A 53 -5.65 -4.97 2.76
N ASP A 54 -5.92 -4.78 1.46
CA ASP A 54 -5.85 -5.85 0.46
C ASP A 54 -4.39 -6.34 0.27
N ALA A 55 -3.41 -5.44 0.19
CA ALA A 55 -2.00 -5.81 0.09
C ALA A 55 -1.48 -6.56 1.34
N LEU A 56 -1.96 -6.21 2.53
CA LEU A 56 -1.68 -6.95 3.78
C LEU A 56 -2.29 -8.36 3.74
N GLN A 57 -3.45 -8.52 3.12
CA GLN A 57 -4.11 -9.81 2.93
C GLN A 57 -3.33 -10.68 1.91
N GLN A 58 -2.88 -10.08 0.81
CA GLN A 58 -2.13 -10.74 -0.26
C GLN A 58 -0.71 -11.14 0.17
N GLY A 59 -0.01 -10.26 0.91
CA GLY A 59 1.34 -10.53 1.43
C GLY A 59 1.42 -11.70 2.43
N ARG A 60 0.28 -12.20 2.91
CA ARG A 60 0.22 -13.43 3.74
C ARG A 60 0.35 -14.71 2.90
N GLY A 61 0.23 -14.62 1.57
CA GLY A 61 0.30 -15.73 0.62
C GLY A 61 1.65 -15.92 -0.07
N ASP A 62 2.51 -14.90 -0.13
CA ASP A 62 3.63 -14.88 -1.07
C ASP A 62 4.99 -14.55 -0.42
N ASP A 63 5.41 -15.39 0.54
CA ASP A 63 6.83 -15.54 0.93
C ASP A 63 7.34 -16.95 0.55
N ALA A 64 6.76 -17.52 -0.51
CA ALA A 64 7.24 -18.74 -1.16
C ALA A 64 7.97 -18.37 -2.46
N GLY A 65 9.22 -17.95 -2.31
CA GLY A 65 10.19 -17.94 -3.40
C GLY A 65 10.44 -16.58 -4.01
N GLN A 66 11.62 -16.03 -3.72
CA GLN A 66 12.62 -15.57 -4.70
C GLN A 66 13.79 -14.89 -3.97
N HIS A 67 14.68 -15.71 -3.41
CA HIS A 67 16.11 -15.38 -3.39
C HIS A 67 16.90 -16.66 -3.66
N THR A 68 16.86 -17.07 -4.92
CA THR A 68 17.77 -18.06 -5.49
C THR A 68 18.84 -17.29 -6.24
N ALA A 69 20.08 -17.39 -5.77
CA ALA A 69 21.36 -17.43 -6.49
C ALA A 69 22.49 -16.86 -5.61
#